data_AF-A0A2V8MY39-F1
#
_entry.id   AF-A0A2V8MY39-F1
#
_cell.length_a   1.000
_cell.length_b   1.000
_cell.length_c   1.000
_cell.angle_alpha   90.00
_cell.angle_beta   90.00
_cell.angle_gamma   90.00
#
_symmetry.space_group_name_H-M   'P 1'
#
loop_
_entity.id
_entity.type
_entity.pdbx_description
1 polymer ?
#
loop_
_entity_poly.entity_id
_entity_poly.type
_entity_poly.pdbx_seq_one_letter_code
_entity_poly.pdbx_strand_id
1 'polypeptide(L)'
;SGFRAPLGVDEMAIAGGIRGAAVELAMCETIDMPCIADAEIVLEAEILPTGWTHPEGRFGEFTRLMGGLHWNPLVRIKAITMRRDAIYYALHMPWENTWLAAPTRYAVIRRALKTAGVQVKDINVTLGGCGFWHAVISIKKQAGEGKNALMAALTAMDMKHVVIVDDDIDVFDATDVEWAIATRVQGDKDIIIIPGARAKPLDPSLPVTPPGIVPTGAKVGVDATIPEGVPRERYERIAYAYADRAKIDEYLHGKADQSSIGSKDEKTIADLAGKIHTLIDAEPKYYQEIAEYFGNYDFQVVARALGKLHSEEQLWQDARGRACVRGSKFSAKAPPQPE
;
A
#
# COMPACT_ATOMS: atom_id res chain seq x y z
N SER A 1 -21.12 -3.59 -13.94
CA SER A 1 -21.17 -4.95 -13.32
C SER A 1 -19.77 -5.53 -13.05
N GLY A 2 -18.83 -4.78 -12.46
CA GLY A 2 -17.45 -5.27 -12.25
C GLY A 2 -17.27 -6.26 -11.06
N PHE A 3 -18.31 -6.44 -10.24
CA PHE A 3 -18.30 -7.29 -9.06
C PHE A 3 -18.91 -8.65 -9.39
N ARG A 4 -18.22 -9.74 -9.02
CA ARG A 4 -18.77 -11.10 -9.17
C ARG A 4 -19.61 -11.44 -7.96
N ALA A 5 -20.91 -11.22 -8.04
CA ALA A 5 -21.82 -11.57 -6.96
C ALA A 5 -21.96 -13.11 -6.83
N PRO A 6 -22.24 -13.63 -5.63
CA PRO A 6 -22.60 -15.04 -5.48
C PRO A 6 -23.83 -15.40 -6.33
N LEU A 7 -23.94 -16.67 -6.72
CA LEU A 7 -25.12 -17.15 -7.45
C LEU A 7 -26.40 -16.84 -6.67
N GLY A 8 -27.40 -16.30 -7.37
CA GLY A 8 -28.69 -15.90 -6.79
C GLY A 8 -28.70 -14.49 -6.18
N VAL A 9 -27.60 -13.74 -6.27
CA VAL A 9 -27.55 -12.33 -5.88
C VAL A 9 -27.56 -11.45 -7.12
N ASP A 10 -28.52 -10.53 -7.20
CA ASP A 10 -28.66 -9.58 -8.29
C ASP A 10 -27.69 -8.39 -8.14
N GLU A 11 -26.79 -8.20 -9.10
CA GLU A 11 -25.88 -7.06 -9.12
C GLU A 11 -26.59 -5.70 -9.22
N MET A 12 -27.84 -5.64 -9.71
CA MET A 12 -28.64 -4.41 -9.71
C MET A 12 -28.99 -3.98 -8.29
N ALA A 13 -29.25 -4.92 -7.38
CA ALA A 13 -29.47 -4.61 -5.96
C ALA A 13 -28.19 -4.04 -5.31
N ILE A 14 -27.02 -4.55 -5.69
CA ILE A 14 -25.73 -4.01 -5.23
C ILE A 14 -25.54 -2.58 -5.77
N ALA A 15 -25.81 -2.35 -7.05
CA ALA A 15 -25.73 -1.03 -7.65
C ALA A 15 -26.69 -0.04 -6.97
N GLY A 16 -27.91 -0.47 -6.67
CA GLY A 16 -28.88 0.35 -5.95
C GLY A 16 -28.44 0.66 -4.51
N GLY A 17 -27.86 -0.32 -3.81
CA GLY A 17 -27.27 -0.12 -2.48
C GLY A 17 -26.14 0.91 -2.47
N ILE A 18 -25.30 0.92 -3.51
CA ILE A 18 -24.23 1.95 -3.68
C ILE A 18 -24.83 3.32 -3.98
N ARG A 19 -25.88 3.39 -4.81
CA ARG A 19 -26.58 4.65 -5.14
C ARG A 19 -27.45 5.18 -4.01
N GLY A 20 -27.82 4.34 -3.04
CA GLY A 20 -28.78 4.67 -1.97
C GLY A 20 -30.26 4.60 -2.40
N ALA A 21 -30.55 4.09 -3.59
CA ALA A 21 -31.91 3.92 -4.13
C ALA A 21 -31.94 2.75 -5.11
N ALA A 22 -33.09 2.10 -5.27
CA ALA A 22 -33.24 1.00 -6.23
C ALA A 22 -32.93 1.45 -7.66
N VAL A 23 -32.32 0.57 -8.46
CA VAL A 23 -32.13 0.82 -9.90
C VAL A 23 -33.50 0.72 -10.58
N GLU A 24 -33.88 1.73 -11.34
CA GLU A 24 -35.12 1.72 -12.12
C GLU A 24 -34.97 0.80 -13.34
N LEU A 25 -35.95 -0.08 -13.51
CA LEU A 25 -35.98 -1.07 -14.58
C LEU A 25 -37.22 -0.89 -15.44
N ALA A 26 -37.10 -1.18 -16.73
CA ALA A 26 -38.20 -1.23 -17.69
C ALA A 26 -38.20 -2.60 -18.39
N MET A 27 -39.34 -3.05 -18.90
CA MET A 27 -39.38 -4.27 -19.69
C MET A 27 -38.83 -4.02 -21.09
N CYS A 28 -38.04 -4.97 -21.60
CA CYS A 28 -37.67 -5.03 -23.01
C CYS A 28 -38.91 -5.20 -23.90
N GLU A 29 -38.81 -4.76 -25.16
CA GLU A 29 -39.91 -4.78 -26.14
C GLU A 29 -40.13 -6.16 -26.77
N THR A 30 -39.06 -6.92 -26.98
CA THR A 30 -39.05 -8.18 -27.76
C THR A 30 -38.63 -9.40 -26.96
N ILE A 31 -38.15 -9.24 -25.73
CA ILE A 31 -37.71 -10.32 -24.83
C ILE A 31 -38.31 -10.14 -23.43
N ASP A 32 -38.66 -11.24 -22.78
CA ASP A 32 -39.20 -11.26 -21.42
C ASP A 32 -38.09 -11.10 -20.37
N MET A 33 -37.49 -9.91 -20.34
CA MET A 33 -36.42 -9.54 -19.43
C MET A 33 -36.42 -8.03 -19.17
N PRO A 34 -36.15 -7.56 -17.94
CA PRO A 34 -35.98 -6.14 -17.69
C PRO A 34 -34.64 -5.61 -18.23
N CYS A 35 -34.62 -4.33 -18.59
CA CYS A 35 -33.44 -3.52 -18.87
C CYS A 35 -33.37 -2.32 -17.91
N ILE A 36 -32.23 -1.62 -17.89
CA ILE A 36 -32.05 -0.40 -17.10
C ILE A 36 -32.89 0.71 -17.75
N ALA A 37 -33.88 1.24 -17.02
CA ALA A 37 -34.89 2.15 -17.58
C ALA A 37 -34.28 3.46 -18.11
N ASP A 38 -33.23 3.94 -17.46
CA ASP A 38 -32.55 5.19 -17.78
C ASP A 38 -31.28 4.99 -18.64
N ALA A 39 -31.08 3.80 -19.23
CA ALA A 39 -29.96 3.56 -20.13
C ALA A 39 -29.99 4.45 -21.39
N GLU A 40 -28.80 4.76 -21.91
CA GLU A 40 -28.66 5.52 -23.17
C GLU A 40 -29.06 4.68 -24.39
N ILE A 41 -28.59 3.42 -24.44
CA ILE A 41 -28.81 2.47 -25.53
C ILE A 41 -29.01 1.08 -24.92
N VAL A 42 -30.05 0.36 -25.35
CA VAL A 42 -30.34 -1.03 -24.98
C VAL A 42 -30.38 -1.88 -26.26
N LEU A 43 -29.62 -2.98 -26.24
CA LEU A 43 -29.62 -3.98 -27.30
C LEU A 43 -30.30 -5.24 -26.78
N GLU A 44 -31.48 -5.53 -27.30
CA GLU A 44 -32.20 -6.75 -26.98
C GLU A 44 -31.71 -7.86 -27.91
N ALA A 45 -31.22 -8.95 -27.33
CA ALA A 45 -30.57 -9.99 -28.12
C ALA A 45 -30.72 -11.39 -27.51
N GLU A 46 -30.54 -12.40 -28.36
CA GLU A 46 -30.42 -13.79 -27.94
C GLU A 46 -29.06 -14.36 -28.38
N ILE A 47 -28.43 -15.14 -27.50
CA ILE A 47 -27.26 -15.95 -27.85
C ILE A 47 -27.78 -17.20 -28.55
N LEU A 48 -27.39 -17.41 -29.80
CA LEU A 48 -27.82 -18.58 -30.56
C LEU A 48 -27.09 -19.84 -30.05
N PRO A 49 -27.78 -21.00 -29.97
CA PRO A 49 -27.19 -22.26 -29.51
C PRO A 49 -26.31 -22.90 -30.60
N THR A 50 -25.52 -22.11 -31.32
CA THR A 50 -24.63 -22.57 -32.39
C THR A 50 -23.31 -23.13 -31.85
N GLY A 51 -23.02 -22.95 -30.56
CA GLY A 51 -21.72 -23.28 -29.99
C GLY A 51 -20.59 -22.38 -30.51
N TRP A 52 -19.35 -22.83 -30.35
CA TRP A 52 -18.11 -22.09 -30.59
C TRP A 52 -17.77 -22.10 -32.08
N THR A 53 -18.53 -21.36 -32.88
CA THR A 53 -18.58 -21.51 -34.35
C THR A 53 -18.05 -20.31 -35.13
N HIS A 54 -17.86 -19.16 -34.49
CA HIS A 54 -17.45 -17.93 -35.18
C HIS A 54 -16.17 -17.36 -34.58
N PRO A 55 -15.22 -16.90 -35.42
CA PRO A 55 -14.00 -16.27 -34.95
C PRO A 55 -14.29 -14.87 -34.39
N GLU A 56 -13.69 -14.53 -33.26
CA GLU A 56 -13.79 -13.23 -32.59
C GLU A 56 -12.39 -12.77 -32.14
N GLY A 57 -12.16 -11.45 -32.17
CA GLY A 57 -10.88 -10.83 -31.92
C GLY A 57 -10.00 -10.72 -33.18
N ARG A 58 -8.70 -10.43 -33.04
CA ARG A 58 -7.95 -10.15 -31.80
C ARG A 58 -8.41 -8.86 -31.12
N PHE A 59 -8.30 -8.80 -29.79
CA PHE A 59 -8.71 -7.63 -28.99
C PHE A 59 -7.62 -7.23 -27.98
N GLY A 60 -7.54 -5.94 -27.65
CA GLY A 60 -6.60 -5.43 -26.64
C GLY A 60 -7.08 -5.70 -25.23
N GLU A 61 -6.32 -6.45 -24.44
CA GLU A 61 -6.72 -6.95 -23.13
C GLU A 61 -6.21 -6.10 -21.95
N PHE A 62 -6.78 -6.31 -20.75
CA PHE A 62 -6.39 -5.57 -19.55
C PHE A 62 -4.92 -5.80 -19.16
N THR A 63 -4.35 -6.90 -19.67
CA THR A 63 -2.94 -7.28 -19.52
C THR A 63 -2.00 -6.38 -20.34
N ARG A 64 -2.55 -5.42 -21.08
CA ARG A 64 -1.83 -4.54 -22.01
C ARG A 64 -1.27 -5.29 -23.23
N LEU A 65 -1.78 -6.49 -23.47
CA LEU A 65 -1.38 -7.36 -24.57
C LEU A 65 -2.56 -7.59 -25.52
N MET A 66 -2.25 -7.91 -26.76
CA MET A 66 -3.27 -8.32 -27.74
C MET A 66 -3.67 -9.76 -27.49
N GLY A 67 -4.92 -9.97 -27.09
CA GLY A 67 -5.56 -11.27 -26.98
C GLY A 67 -5.52 -12.06 -28.29
N GLY A 68 -5.67 -13.37 -28.16
CA GLY A 68 -5.77 -14.28 -29.29
C GLY A 68 -7.12 -14.18 -30.01
N LEU A 69 -7.24 -14.93 -31.10
CA LEU A 69 -8.52 -15.20 -31.73
C LEU A 69 -9.28 -16.22 -30.87
N HIS A 70 -10.54 -15.96 -30.55
CA HIS A 70 -11.42 -16.87 -29.84
C HIS A 70 -12.55 -17.35 -30.75
N TRP A 71 -13.22 -18.43 -30.32
CA TRP A 71 -14.39 -18.96 -31.00
C TRP A 71 -15.61 -18.74 -30.12
N ASN A 72 -16.59 -17.98 -30.59
CA ASN A 72 -17.75 -17.58 -29.80
C ASN A 72 -19.07 -17.95 -30.53
N PRO A 73 -20.19 -18.03 -29.79
CA PRO A 73 -21.52 -18.15 -30.38
C PRO A 73 -21.94 -16.84 -31.07
N LEU A 74 -22.92 -16.95 -31.97
CA LEU A 74 -23.54 -15.77 -32.57
C LEU A 74 -24.55 -15.14 -31.61
N VAL A 75 -24.59 -13.81 -31.60
CA VAL A 75 -25.61 -13.01 -30.92
C VAL A 75 -26.53 -12.43 -31.98
N ARG A 76 -27.85 -12.71 -31.88
CA ARG A 76 -28.85 -12.12 -32.77
C ARG A 76 -29.54 -10.95 -32.07
N ILE A 77 -29.37 -9.76 -32.61
CA ILE A 77 -30.10 -8.56 -32.17
C ILE A 77 -31.56 -8.65 -32.62
N LYS A 78 -32.50 -8.46 -31.69
CA LYS A 78 -33.95 -8.42 -31.94
C LYS A 78 -34.48 -6.99 -32.01
N ALA A 79 -34.00 -6.11 -31.14
CA ALA A 79 -34.34 -4.70 -31.12
C ALA A 79 -33.17 -3.86 -30.61
N ILE A 80 -33.13 -2.60 -31.04
CA ILE A 80 -32.27 -1.56 -30.48
C ILE A 80 -33.18 -0.44 -30.04
N THR A 81 -33.25 -0.18 -28.75
CA THR A 81 -33.97 0.96 -28.17
C THR A 81 -32.96 1.95 -27.60
N MET A 82 -33.24 3.25 -27.76
CA MET A 82 -32.30 4.30 -27.38
C MET A 82 -33.03 5.61 -27.07
N ARG A 83 -32.37 6.48 -26.32
CA ARG A 83 -32.80 7.87 -26.16
C ARG A 83 -32.72 8.64 -27.48
N ARG A 84 -33.49 9.73 -27.62
CA ARG A 84 -33.52 10.57 -28.83
C ARG A 84 -32.13 11.09 -29.22
N ASP A 85 -31.34 11.49 -28.23
CA ASP A 85 -29.98 12.01 -28.38
C ASP A 85 -28.98 11.14 -27.58
N ALA A 86 -29.03 9.82 -27.80
CA ALA A 86 -28.27 8.86 -27.01
C ALA A 86 -26.75 9.05 -27.11
N ILE A 87 -26.06 8.91 -25.98
CA ILE A 87 -24.60 8.93 -25.87
C ILE A 87 -24.08 7.50 -25.93
N TYR A 88 -23.20 7.24 -26.90
CA TYR A 88 -22.49 5.98 -26.98
C TYR A 88 -21.26 6.01 -26.07
N TYR A 89 -21.28 5.19 -25.02
CA TYR A 89 -20.13 4.98 -24.15
C TYR A 89 -19.39 3.70 -24.54
N ALA A 90 -18.15 3.86 -24.99
CA ALA A 90 -17.21 2.77 -25.21
C ALA A 90 -16.01 2.92 -24.30
N LEU A 91 -15.88 1.99 -23.37
CA LEU A 91 -14.73 1.89 -22.49
C LEU A 91 -13.46 1.62 -23.30
N HIS A 92 -12.38 2.34 -23.01
CA HIS A 92 -11.09 2.10 -23.65
C HIS A 92 -10.16 1.26 -22.76
N MET A 93 -9.68 0.15 -23.31
CA MET A 93 -8.72 -0.73 -22.65
C MET A 93 -7.33 -0.07 -22.59
N PRO A 94 -6.50 -0.37 -21.57
CA PRO A 94 -6.77 -1.19 -20.39
C PRO A 94 -7.16 -0.36 -19.14
N TRP A 95 -6.99 0.97 -19.18
CA TRP A 95 -6.94 1.81 -17.98
C TRP A 95 -8.27 1.95 -17.26
N GLU A 96 -9.33 2.25 -18.00
CA GLU A 96 -10.66 2.44 -17.41
C GLU A 96 -11.21 1.12 -16.84
N ASN A 97 -10.89 -0.01 -17.49
CA ASN A 97 -11.20 -1.34 -16.97
C ASN A 97 -10.52 -1.57 -15.61
N THR A 98 -9.24 -1.21 -15.51
CA THR A 98 -8.43 -1.36 -14.29
C THR A 98 -9.08 -0.62 -13.11
N TRP A 99 -9.57 0.60 -13.33
CA TRP A 99 -10.23 1.40 -12.29
C TRP A 99 -11.57 0.82 -11.83
N LEU A 100 -12.31 0.16 -12.72
CA LEU A 100 -13.56 -0.54 -12.36
C LEU A 100 -13.29 -1.88 -11.66
N ALA A 101 -12.15 -2.52 -11.94
CA ALA A 101 -11.79 -3.84 -11.45
C ALA A 101 -11.09 -3.85 -10.08
N ALA A 102 -10.36 -2.79 -9.73
CA ALA A 102 -9.63 -2.71 -8.45
C ALA A 102 -10.58 -2.63 -7.22
N PRO A 103 -11.64 -1.78 -7.19
CA PRO A 103 -12.62 -1.70 -6.09
C PRO A 103 -13.21 -3.04 -5.66
N THR A 104 -13.50 -3.90 -6.62
CA THR A 104 -14.13 -5.20 -6.34
C THR A 104 -13.15 -6.17 -5.69
N ARG A 105 -11.86 -6.08 -6.04
CA ARG A 105 -10.78 -6.82 -5.36
C ARG A 105 -10.51 -6.28 -3.97
N TYR A 106 -10.50 -4.95 -3.79
CA TYR A 106 -10.40 -4.34 -2.47
C TYR A 106 -11.46 -4.90 -1.53
N ALA A 107 -12.72 -4.95 -1.96
CA ALA A 107 -13.82 -5.46 -1.16
C ALA A 107 -13.65 -6.94 -0.78
N VAL A 108 -13.24 -7.80 -1.73
CA VAL A 108 -13.07 -9.23 -1.47
C VAL A 108 -11.84 -9.52 -0.61
N ILE A 109 -10.71 -8.86 -0.86
CA ILE A 109 -9.50 -8.98 -0.04
C ILE A 109 -9.80 -8.52 1.39
N ARG A 110 -10.42 -7.35 1.56
CA ARG A 110 -10.79 -6.83 2.88
C ARG A 110 -11.72 -7.79 3.63
N ARG A 111 -12.69 -8.39 2.94
CA ARG A 111 -13.56 -9.41 3.53
C ARG A 111 -12.79 -10.66 3.94
N ALA A 112 -11.89 -11.17 3.09
CA ALA A 112 -11.08 -12.34 3.39
C ALA A 112 -10.19 -12.13 4.63
N LEU A 113 -9.51 -10.98 4.71
CA LEU A 113 -8.67 -10.62 5.85
C LEU A 113 -9.47 -10.43 7.13
N LYS A 114 -10.66 -9.80 7.05
CA LYS A 114 -11.58 -9.69 8.18
C LYS A 114 -12.00 -11.06 8.71
N THR A 115 -12.32 -12.01 7.82
CA THR A 115 -12.65 -13.39 8.21
C THR A 115 -11.47 -14.09 8.87
N ALA A 116 -10.24 -13.80 8.44
CA ALA A 116 -9.02 -14.33 9.03
C ALA A 116 -8.63 -13.64 10.36
N GLY A 117 -9.39 -12.66 10.84
CA GLY A 117 -9.13 -11.94 12.08
C GLY A 117 -8.04 -10.86 11.98
N VAL A 118 -7.53 -10.56 10.79
CA VAL A 118 -6.40 -9.65 10.59
C VAL A 118 -6.86 -8.19 10.57
N GLN A 119 -6.19 -7.34 11.34
CA GLN A 119 -6.47 -5.90 11.35
C GLN A 119 -5.78 -5.18 10.18
N VAL A 120 -6.53 -4.95 9.11
CA VAL A 120 -6.05 -4.24 7.91
C VAL A 120 -6.03 -2.73 8.13
N LYS A 121 -4.90 -2.07 7.82
CA LYS A 121 -4.79 -0.62 7.71
C LYS A 121 -5.20 -0.16 6.31
N ASP A 122 -4.52 -0.70 5.29
CA ASP A 122 -4.73 -0.28 3.90
C ASP A 122 -4.44 -1.41 2.90
N ILE A 123 -4.95 -1.27 1.68
CA ILE A 123 -4.77 -2.22 0.58
C ILE A 123 -4.47 -1.40 -0.68
N ASN A 124 -3.50 -1.85 -1.48
CA ASN A 124 -3.27 -1.38 -2.85
C ASN A 124 -3.30 -2.56 -3.83
N VAL A 125 -4.31 -2.64 -4.68
CA VAL A 125 -4.33 -3.54 -5.84
C VAL A 125 -3.62 -2.81 -6.98
N THR A 126 -2.36 -3.19 -7.21
CA THR A 126 -1.42 -2.31 -7.92
C THR A 126 -1.73 -2.21 -9.42
N LEU A 127 -1.51 -1.02 -9.98
CA LEU A 127 -1.65 -0.79 -11.42
C LEU A 127 -0.60 -1.57 -12.24
N GLY A 128 0.57 -1.84 -11.64
CA GLY A 128 1.60 -2.71 -12.22
C GLY A 128 1.10 -4.15 -12.38
N GLY A 129 0.35 -4.68 -11.40
CA GLY A 129 -0.37 -5.95 -11.50
C GLY A 129 -1.67 -5.87 -12.33
N CYS A 130 -1.78 -4.86 -13.20
CA CYS A 130 -2.93 -4.55 -14.05
C CYS A 130 -4.24 -4.31 -13.27
N GLY A 131 -4.21 -4.05 -11.96
CA GLY A 131 -5.42 -4.03 -11.12
C GLY A 131 -6.10 -5.39 -10.96
N PHE A 132 -5.42 -6.48 -11.34
CA PHE A 132 -5.96 -7.84 -11.35
C PHE A 132 -5.17 -8.84 -10.53
N TRP A 133 -3.85 -8.72 -10.49
CA TRP A 133 -2.97 -9.83 -10.10
C TRP A 133 -2.11 -9.55 -8.88
N HIS A 134 -1.75 -8.30 -8.61
CA HIS A 134 -0.88 -7.96 -7.48
C HIS A 134 -1.63 -7.14 -6.44
N ALA A 135 -1.40 -7.44 -5.17
CA ALA A 135 -1.86 -6.62 -4.05
C ALA A 135 -0.75 -6.39 -3.04
N VAL A 136 -0.68 -5.19 -2.49
CA VAL A 136 0.12 -4.85 -1.31
C VAL A 136 -0.85 -4.51 -0.18
N ILE A 137 -0.61 -5.04 1.02
CA ILE A 137 -1.57 -4.98 2.12
C ILE A 137 -0.83 -4.58 3.38
N SER A 138 -1.22 -3.47 3.98
CA SER A 138 -0.68 -3.00 5.24
C SER A 138 -1.56 -3.46 6.40
N ILE A 139 -0.95 -4.07 7.42
CA ILE A 139 -1.64 -4.63 8.58
C ILE A 139 -1.08 -4.10 9.89
N LYS A 140 -1.96 -3.98 10.89
CA LYS A 140 -1.56 -3.79 12.29
C LYS A 140 -1.27 -5.16 12.89
N LYS A 141 -0.05 -5.62 12.66
CA LYS A 141 0.35 -7.01 12.86
C LYS A 141 0.31 -7.46 14.32
N GLN A 142 -0.28 -8.63 14.55
CA GLN A 142 -0.01 -9.52 15.68
C GLN A 142 0.81 -10.74 15.25
N ALA A 143 1.32 -11.50 16.22
CA ALA A 143 2.23 -12.61 15.97
C ALA A 143 1.66 -13.63 14.97
N GLY A 144 2.39 -13.86 13.87
CA GLY A 144 2.01 -14.82 12.83
C GLY A 144 0.94 -14.34 11.84
N GLU A 145 0.39 -13.13 12.01
CA GLU A 145 -0.65 -12.62 11.12
C GLU A 145 -0.17 -12.34 9.69
N GLY A 146 1.13 -12.09 9.47
CA GLY A 146 1.68 -11.90 8.12
C GLY A 146 1.38 -13.10 7.20
N LYS A 147 1.62 -14.33 7.68
CA LYS A 147 1.31 -15.56 6.93
C LYS A 147 -0.20 -15.84 6.81
N ASN A 148 -0.98 -15.57 7.86
CA ASN A 148 -2.44 -15.71 7.80
C ASN A 148 -3.05 -14.74 6.77
N ALA A 149 -2.56 -13.51 6.74
CA ALA A 149 -2.96 -12.48 5.79
C ALA A 149 -2.62 -12.91 4.35
N LEU A 150 -1.42 -13.45 4.12
CA LEU A 150 -1.03 -13.98 2.81
C LEU A 150 -1.98 -15.09 2.33
N MET A 151 -2.23 -16.11 3.17
CA MET A 151 -3.13 -17.20 2.81
C MET A 151 -4.53 -16.70 2.49
N ALA A 152 -5.08 -15.80 3.30
CA ALA A 152 -6.40 -15.22 3.08
C ALA A 152 -6.44 -14.41 1.77
N ALA A 153 -5.47 -13.51 1.55
CA ALA A 153 -5.43 -12.65 0.37
C ALA A 153 -5.17 -13.40 -0.94
N LEU A 154 -4.33 -14.44 -0.94
CA LEU A 154 -4.04 -15.22 -2.15
C LEU A 154 -5.24 -16.04 -2.64
N THR A 155 -6.21 -16.34 -1.77
CA THR A 155 -7.48 -16.98 -2.16
C THR A 155 -8.50 -15.98 -2.72
N ALA A 156 -8.26 -14.67 -2.60
CA ALA A 156 -9.18 -13.66 -3.09
C ALA A 156 -9.11 -13.56 -4.63
N MET A 157 -10.20 -13.97 -5.30
CA MET A 157 -10.36 -13.87 -6.76
C MET A 157 -9.13 -14.39 -7.54
N ASP A 158 -8.58 -13.58 -8.45
CA ASP A 158 -7.52 -13.93 -9.38
C ASP A 158 -6.13 -13.46 -8.91
N MET A 159 -5.93 -13.23 -7.60
CA MET A 159 -4.63 -12.77 -7.07
C MET A 159 -3.51 -13.73 -7.43
N LYS A 160 -2.41 -13.22 -7.99
CA LYS A 160 -1.20 -13.97 -8.34
C LYS A 160 -0.09 -13.74 -7.33
N HIS A 161 0.18 -12.47 -7.00
CA HIS A 161 1.21 -12.10 -6.04
C HIS A 161 0.65 -11.17 -4.95
N VAL A 162 1.01 -11.41 -3.69
CA VAL A 162 0.60 -10.55 -2.57
C VAL A 162 1.81 -10.23 -1.69
N VAL A 163 1.95 -8.96 -1.31
CA VAL A 163 2.94 -8.51 -0.33
C VAL A 163 2.20 -8.00 0.90
N ILE A 164 2.56 -8.50 2.08
CA ILE A 164 2.07 -7.97 3.36
C ILE A 164 3.16 -7.10 3.98
N VAL A 165 2.80 -5.92 4.46
CA VAL A 165 3.70 -4.96 5.11
C VAL A 165 3.09 -4.48 6.43
N ASP A 166 3.91 -3.92 7.32
CA ASP A 166 3.41 -3.32 8.57
C ASP A 166 2.63 -2.02 8.31
N ASP A 167 2.06 -1.47 9.39
CA ASP A 167 1.26 -0.24 9.40
C ASP A 167 2.06 1.06 9.24
N ASP A 168 3.39 0.99 9.13
CA ASP A 168 4.28 2.12 8.87
C ASP A 168 4.67 2.27 7.39
N ILE A 169 4.30 1.33 6.53
CA ILE A 169 4.57 1.36 5.09
C ILE A 169 3.38 1.97 4.34
N ASP A 170 3.65 2.90 3.42
CA ASP A 170 2.67 3.37 2.45
C ASP A 170 2.53 2.36 1.30
N VAL A 171 1.38 1.70 1.21
CA VAL A 171 1.11 0.70 0.17
C VAL A 171 0.95 1.30 -1.22
N PHE A 172 0.74 2.62 -1.33
CA PHE A 172 0.61 3.33 -2.61
C PHE A 172 1.95 3.85 -3.15
N ASP A 173 2.98 3.91 -2.31
CA ASP A 173 4.36 4.21 -2.71
C ASP A 173 5.11 2.91 -3.03
N ALA A 174 5.36 2.66 -4.32
CA ALA A 174 6.08 1.47 -4.75
C ALA A 174 7.51 1.41 -4.21
N THR A 175 8.17 2.55 -4.00
CA THR A 175 9.52 2.61 -3.45
C THR A 175 9.52 2.25 -1.96
N ASP A 176 8.49 2.64 -1.21
CA ASP A 176 8.35 2.29 0.20
C ASP A 176 8.10 0.78 0.39
N VAL A 177 7.28 0.20 -0.46
CA VAL A 177 7.02 -1.25 -0.47
C VAL A 177 8.28 -2.04 -0.87
N GLU A 178 9.00 -1.59 -1.90
CA GLU A 178 10.27 -2.21 -2.30
C GLU A 178 11.30 -2.14 -1.16
N TRP A 179 11.39 -1.02 -0.46
CA TRP A 179 12.25 -0.88 0.72
C TRP A 179 11.87 -1.86 1.84
N ALA A 180 10.57 -2.04 2.11
CA ALA A 180 10.09 -3.03 3.08
C ALA A 180 10.52 -4.46 2.67
N ILE A 181 10.39 -4.81 1.38
CA ILE A 181 10.87 -6.10 0.87
C ILE A 181 12.39 -6.23 1.08
N ALA A 182 13.16 -5.22 0.70
CA ALA A 182 14.62 -5.26 0.78
C ALA A 182 15.16 -5.40 2.22
N THR A 183 14.47 -4.83 3.20
CA THR A 183 14.98 -4.73 4.58
C THR A 183 14.30 -5.65 5.58
N ARG A 184 13.11 -6.19 5.27
CA ARG A 184 12.31 -7.01 6.20
C ARG A 184 12.14 -8.46 5.75
N VAL A 185 12.48 -8.81 4.51
CA VAL A 185 12.27 -10.16 3.95
C VAL A 185 13.57 -10.97 3.96
N GLN A 186 13.50 -12.18 4.51
CA GLN A 186 14.45 -13.27 4.28
C GLN A 186 13.80 -14.31 3.36
N GLY A 187 14.36 -14.51 2.17
CA GLY A 187 13.70 -15.28 1.10
C GLY A 187 13.40 -16.74 1.42
N ASP A 188 14.14 -17.35 2.35
CA ASP A 188 13.94 -18.73 2.82
C ASP A 188 12.78 -18.89 3.82
N LYS A 189 12.33 -17.79 4.44
CA LYS A 189 11.32 -17.80 5.53
C LYS A 189 10.07 -17.01 5.17
N ASP A 190 10.26 -15.90 4.48
CA ASP A 190 9.23 -14.86 4.34
C ASP A 190 8.47 -14.97 3.01
N ILE A 191 8.96 -15.78 2.06
CA ILE A 191 8.29 -16.05 0.78
C ILE A 191 7.56 -17.40 0.84
N ILE A 192 6.29 -17.41 0.42
CA ILE A 192 5.52 -18.63 0.17
C ILE A 192 5.21 -18.77 -1.32
N ILE A 193 5.38 -19.98 -1.86
CA ILE A 193 5.06 -20.29 -3.26
C ILE A 193 4.06 -21.44 -3.24
N ILE A 194 2.90 -21.22 -3.88
CA ILE A 194 1.82 -22.20 -3.99
C ILE A 194 1.70 -22.60 -5.46
N PRO A 195 2.29 -23.73 -5.89
CA PRO A 195 2.18 -24.22 -7.26
C PRO A 195 0.80 -24.84 -7.52
N GLY A 196 0.40 -24.90 -8.80
CA GLY A 196 -0.82 -25.60 -9.23
C GLY A 196 -2.14 -24.92 -8.83
N ALA A 197 -2.09 -23.68 -8.34
CA ALA A 197 -3.29 -22.93 -8.01
C ALA A 197 -4.01 -22.45 -9.29
N ARG A 198 -5.34 -22.29 -9.23
CA ARG A 198 -6.12 -21.73 -10.34
C ARG A 198 -5.57 -20.36 -10.74
N ALA A 199 -5.29 -20.17 -12.02
CA ALA A 199 -4.76 -18.94 -12.58
C ALA A 199 -5.75 -18.31 -13.58
N LYS A 200 -5.46 -17.08 -14.00
CA LYS A 200 -6.26 -16.36 -14.99
C LYS A 200 -5.71 -16.66 -16.39
N PRO A 201 -6.52 -17.18 -17.35
CA PRO A 201 -6.02 -17.60 -18.67
C PRO A 201 -5.28 -16.54 -19.48
N LEU A 202 -5.53 -15.25 -19.21
CA LEU A 202 -4.88 -14.14 -19.90
C LEU A 202 -3.45 -13.84 -19.41
N ASP A 203 -2.97 -14.55 -18.39
CA ASP A 203 -1.59 -14.45 -17.92
C ASP A 203 -0.63 -15.14 -18.91
N PRO A 204 0.23 -14.37 -19.62
CA PRO A 204 1.10 -14.92 -20.66
C PRO A 204 2.23 -15.79 -20.11
N SER A 205 2.49 -15.80 -18.79
CA SER A 205 3.49 -16.70 -18.20
C SER A 205 3.01 -18.14 -18.05
N LEU A 206 1.71 -18.39 -18.25
CA LEU A 206 1.14 -19.73 -18.17
C LEU A 206 1.45 -20.53 -19.44
N PRO A 207 1.57 -21.86 -19.33
CA PRO A 207 1.67 -22.70 -20.53
C PRO A 207 0.41 -22.54 -21.39
N VAL A 208 0.59 -22.61 -22.71
CA VAL A 208 -0.54 -22.62 -23.65
C VAL A 208 -1.41 -23.83 -23.32
N THR A 209 -2.63 -23.53 -22.89
CA THR A 209 -3.56 -24.53 -22.37
C THR A 209 -4.60 -24.85 -23.46
N PRO A 210 -4.91 -26.13 -23.73
CA PRO A 210 -5.95 -26.50 -24.68
C PRO A 210 -7.33 -25.89 -24.32
N PRO A 211 -8.22 -25.70 -25.30
CA PRO A 211 -9.58 -25.25 -25.04
C PRO A 211 -10.29 -26.11 -23.99
N GLY A 212 -11.05 -25.47 -23.11
CA GLY A 212 -11.84 -26.14 -22.07
C GLY A 212 -11.08 -26.55 -20.81
N ILE A 213 -9.75 -26.38 -20.77
CA ILE A 213 -8.95 -26.66 -19.58
C ILE A 213 -8.72 -25.36 -18.79
N VAL A 214 -9.01 -25.39 -17.49
CA VAL A 214 -8.74 -24.26 -16.59
C VAL A 214 -7.23 -24.22 -16.30
N PRO A 215 -6.53 -23.12 -16.62
CA PRO A 215 -5.10 -23.08 -16.43
C PRO A 215 -4.75 -22.91 -14.95
N THR A 216 -3.65 -23.54 -14.57
CA THR A 216 -3.06 -23.43 -13.23
C THR A 216 -1.71 -22.75 -13.30
N GLY A 217 -1.35 -22.00 -12.27
CA GLY A 217 -0.08 -21.32 -12.15
C GLY A 217 0.43 -21.32 -10.71
N ALA A 218 1.55 -20.64 -10.48
CA ALA A 218 2.05 -20.40 -9.14
C ALA A 218 1.48 -19.09 -8.59
N LYS A 219 1.07 -19.12 -7.33
CA LYS A 219 0.79 -17.92 -6.53
C LYS A 219 1.96 -17.68 -5.57
N VAL A 220 2.32 -16.42 -5.34
CA VAL A 220 3.44 -16.05 -4.46
C VAL A 220 2.98 -15.07 -3.39
N GLY A 221 3.34 -15.34 -2.15
CA GLY A 221 3.15 -14.43 -1.03
C GLY A 221 4.49 -13.99 -0.47
N VAL A 222 4.62 -12.70 -0.16
CA VAL A 222 5.81 -12.11 0.48
C VAL A 222 5.39 -11.46 1.79
N ASP A 223 5.93 -11.94 2.91
CA ASP A 223 5.74 -11.36 4.23
C ASP A 223 6.86 -10.34 4.48
N ALA A 224 6.62 -9.08 4.15
CA ALA A 224 7.56 -7.99 4.35
C ALA A 224 7.26 -7.23 5.66
N THR A 225 6.80 -7.96 6.69
CA THR A 225 6.57 -7.40 8.02
C THR A 225 7.80 -7.57 8.93
N ILE A 226 7.92 -6.75 9.97
CA ILE A 226 9.01 -6.84 10.95
C ILE A 226 9.00 -8.23 11.60
N PRO A 227 10.11 -9.00 11.59
CA PRO A 227 10.13 -10.36 12.12
C PRO A 227 9.74 -10.46 13.60
N GLU A 228 9.11 -11.59 13.97
CA GLU A 228 8.75 -11.87 15.35
C GLU A 228 9.99 -11.96 16.26
N GLY A 229 9.87 -11.46 17.49
CA GLY A 229 10.95 -11.52 18.48
C GLY A 229 12.10 -10.53 18.22
N VAL A 230 12.03 -9.71 17.18
CA VAL A 230 13.01 -8.64 16.93
C VAL A 230 12.49 -7.31 17.49
N PRO A 231 13.28 -6.58 18.30
CA PRO A 231 12.88 -5.27 18.80
C PRO A 231 12.56 -4.30 17.65
N ARG A 232 11.40 -3.62 17.72
CA ARG A 232 10.94 -2.67 16.68
C ARG A 232 11.93 -1.53 16.41
N GLU A 233 12.71 -1.14 17.43
CA GLU A 233 13.76 -0.13 17.32
C GLU A 233 14.80 -0.43 16.22
N ARG A 234 15.04 -1.71 15.87
CA ARG A 234 15.95 -2.08 14.77
C ARG A 234 15.43 -1.71 13.39
N TYR A 235 14.13 -1.44 13.29
CA TYR A 235 13.43 -1.06 12.07
C TYR A 235 12.88 0.37 12.17
N GLU A 236 13.26 1.14 13.20
CA GLU A 236 12.91 2.55 13.32
C GLU A 236 13.50 3.30 12.11
N ARG A 237 12.63 3.93 11.32
CA ARG A 237 13.05 4.67 10.13
C ARG A 237 13.89 5.87 10.55
N ILE A 238 14.83 6.27 9.69
CA ILE A 238 15.57 7.51 9.92
C ILE A 238 14.60 8.67 10.04
N ALA A 239 14.76 9.45 11.11
CA ALA A 239 14.03 10.69 11.32
C ALA A 239 14.97 11.85 11.02
N TYR A 240 14.55 12.74 10.13
CA TYR A 240 15.29 13.97 9.87
C TYR A 240 14.84 15.04 10.83
N ALA A 241 15.81 15.80 11.30
CA ALA A 241 15.54 16.96 12.13
C ALA A 241 14.60 17.92 11.41
N TYR A 242 13.50 18.26 12.10
CA TYR A 242 12.56 19.30 11.68
C TYR A 242 11.79 18.98 10.39
N ALA A 243 11.78 17.72 9.91
CA ALA A 243 11.14 17.34 8.65
C ALA A 243 9.65 17.70 8.57
N ASP A 244 8.95 17.65 9.70
CA ASP A 244 7.53 17.95 9.86
C ASP A 244 7.21 19.45 9.91
N ARG A 245 8.21 20.29 10.22
CA ARG A 245 8.03 21.74 10.41
C ARG A 245 8.81 22.61 9.43
N ALA A 246 9.82 22.06 8.77
CA ALA A 246 10.61 22.76 7.77
C ALA A 246 9.72 23.05 6.56
N LYS A 247 9.30 24.30 6.41
CA LYS A 247 8.53 24.73 5.26
C LYS A 247 9.47 25.23 4.17
N ILE A 248 9.60 24.45 3.10
CA ILE A 248 10.48 24.76 1.96
C ILE A 248 10.24 26.19 1.47
N ASP A 249 8.98 26.62 1.40
CA ASP A 249 8.60 27.98 0.98
C ASP A 249 9.22 29.08 1.86
N GLU A 250 9.34 28.86 3.18
CA GLU A 250 9.96 29.82 4.09
C GLU A 250 11.47 29.99 3.79
N TYR A 251 12.14 28.93 3.30
CA TYR A 251 13.55 29.00 2.92
C TYR A 251 13.76 29.58 1.51
N LEU A 252 12.83 29.32 0.58
CA LEU A 252 12.89 29.85 -0.78
C LEU A 252 12.54 31.35 -0.85
N HIS A 253 11.60 31.80 -0.03
CA HIS A 253 11.13 33.19 -0.03
C HIS A 253 11.80 34.08 1.03
N GLY A 254 12.73 33.52 1.81
CA GLY A 254 13.49 34.23 2.82
C GLY A 254 12.71 34.41 4.12
N LYS A 255 12.90 33.49 5.06
CA LYS A 255 12.52 33.67 6.46
C LYS A 255 13.56 34.55 7.12
N ALA A 256 13.11 35.62 7.79
CA ALA A 256 13.97 36.35 8.70
C ALA A 256 14.13 35.51 9.98
N ASP A 257 15.33 34.98 10.21
CA ASP A 257 15.66 34.34 11.49
C ASP A 257 15.62 35.39 12.61
N GLN A 258 15.14 34.99 13.79
CA GLN A 258 15.21 35.86 14.96
C GLN A 258 16.68 36.10 15.33
N SER A 259 16.97 37.27 15.91
CA SER A 259 18.31 37.56 16.42
C SER A 259 18.69 36.55 17.51
N SER A 260 19.66 35.70 17.22
CA SER A 260 20.24 34.73 18.14
C SER A 260 21.31 35.37 19.03
N ILE A 261 21.50 34.83 20.22
CA ILE A 261 22.61 35.21 21.11
C ILE A 261 23.89 34.61 20.55
N GLY A 262 24.60 35.38 19.72
CA GLY A 262 25.95 35.10 19.27
C GLY A 262 26.98 35.54 20.31
N SER A 263 27.89 34.64 20.70
CA SER A 263 28.97 34.99 21.63
C SER A 263 30.20 34.10 21.40
N LYS A 264 31.39 34.71 21.36
CA LYS A 264 32.67 33.99 21.37
C LYS A 264 33.25 33.82 22.77
N ASP A 265 32.64 34.46 23.77
CA ASP A 265 33.10 34.51 25.14
C ASP A 265 32.98 33.16 25.85
N GLU A 266 34.07 32.74 26.50
CA GLU A 266 34.18 31.45 27.20
C GLU A 266 33.20 31.35 28.38
N LYS A 267 32.87 32.45 29.04
CA LYS A 267 31.91 32.44 30.15
C LYS A 267 30.51 32.07 29.67
N THR A 268 30.07 32.66 28.55
CA THR A 268 28.78 32.33 27.94
C THR A 268 28.68 30.84 27.55
N ILE A 269 29.78 30.29 27.03
CA ILE A 269 29.87 28.88 26.63
C ILE A 269 29.84 27.96 27.85
N ALA A 270 30.57 28.31 28.92
CA ALA A 270 30.58 27.55 30.16
C ALA A 270 29.21 27.54 30.85
N ASP A 271 28.54 28.70 30.91
CA ASP A 271 27.19 28.81 31.47
C ASP A 271 26.18 27.97 30.67
N LEU A 272 26.27 27.98 29.33
CA LEU A 272 25.42 27.15 28.48
C LEU A 272 25.75 25.65 28.64
N ALA A 273 27.02 25.29 28.73
CA ALA A 273 27.45 23.90 28.99
C ALA A 273 26.85 23.38 30.29
N GLY A 274 26.88 24.17 31.37
CA GLY A 274 26.21 23.83 32.63
C GLY A 274 24.71 23.59 32.48
N LYS A 275 24.02 24.45 31.73
CA LYS A 275 22.57 24.27 31.43
C LYS A 275 22.29 23.01 30.62
N ILE A 276 23.11 22.73 29.60
CA ILE A 276 22.99 21.51 28.79
C ILE A 276 23.22 20.28 29.67
N HIS A 277 24.24 20.31 30.54
CA HIS A 277 24.51 19.22 31.48
C HIS A 277 23.30 18.95 32.39
N THR A 278 22.71 19.99 33.00
CA THR A 278 21.50 19.82 33.82
C THR A 278 20.32 19.24 33.03
N LEU A 279 20.14 19.67 31.78
CA LEU A 279 19.07 19.18 30.90
C LEU A 279 19.21 17.67 30.64
N ILE A 280 20.41 17.23 30.24
CA ILE A 280 20.64 15.83 29.85
C ILE A 280 20.84 14.88 31.05
N ASP A 281 21.09 15.42 32.24
CA ASP A 281 21.10 14.65 33.50
C ASP A 281 19.68 14.30 33.95
N ALA A 282 18.72 15.19 33.73
CA ALA A 282 17.33 14.96 34.03
C ALA A 282 16.70 13.93 33.08
N GLU A 283 16.93 14.09 31.78
CA GLU A 283 16.41 13.21 30.73
C GLU A 283 17.34 13.19 29.52
N PRO A 284 17.73 12.01 28.98
CA PRO A 284 18.56 11.95 27.78
C PRO A 284 17.86 12.59 26.57
N LYS A 285 18.61 13.37 25.79
CA LYS A 285 18.10 14.10 24.62
C LYS A 285 18.96 13.85 23.38
N TYR A 286 18.33 13.76 22.22
CA TYR A 286 19.05 13.85 20.95
C TYR A 286 19.65 15.25 20.77
N TYR A 287 20.73 15.32 20.01
CA TYR A 287 21.40 16.59 19.70
C TYR A 287 20.43 17.68 19.20
N GLN A 288 19.48 17.30 18.35
CA GLN A 288 18.48 18.21 17.79
C GLN A 288 17.55 18.79 18.86
N GLU A 289 17.15 17.99 19.85
CA GLU A 289 16.31 18.44 20.97
C GLU A 289 17.08 19.44 21.84
N ILE A 290 18.38 19.21 22.05
CA ILE A 290 19.25 20.15 22.76
C ILE A 290 19.39 21.45 21.97
N ALA A 291 19.66 21.36 20.67
CA ALA A 291 19.80 22.52 19.79
C ALA A 291 18.51 23.36 19.74
N GLU A 292 17.34 22.72 19.77
CA GLU A 292 16.06 23.39 19.81
C GLU A 292 15.74 24.01 21.18
N TYR A 293 15.98 23.28 22.27
CA TYR A 293 15.77 23.80 23.62
C TYR A 293 16.60 25.06 23.87
N PHE A 294 17.79 25.13 23.27
CA PHE A 294 18.68 26.29 23.31
C PHE A 294 18.68 27.10 22.00
N GLY A 295 17.60 27.05 21.22
CA GLY A 295 17.49 27.70 19.89
C GLY A 295 17.60 29.22 19.91
N ASN A 296 17.53 29.86 21.08
CA ASN A 296 17.81 31.29 21.25
C ASN A 296 19.31 31.64 21.18
N TYR A 297 20.20 30.65 21.23
CA TYR A 297 21.64 30.81 21.06
C TYR A 297 22.05 30.51 19.62
N ASP A 298 23.11 31.17 19.15
CA ASP A 298 23.74 30.77 17.89
C ASP A 298 24.17 29.31 17.95
N PHE A 299 23.96 28.59 16.83
CA PHE A 299 24.34 27.18 16.71
C PHE A 299 25.81 26.93 17.10
N GLN A 300 26.71 27.85 16.74
CA GLN A 300 28.13 27.76 17.11
C GLN A 300 28.35 27.79 18.63
N VAL A 301 27.53 28.52 19.38
CA VAL A 301 27.62 28.60 20.85
C VAL A 301 27.16 27.28 21.47
N VAL A 302 26.04 26.73 21.00
CA VAL A 302 25.54 25.41 21.44
C VAL A 302 26.55 24.31 21.14
N ALA A 303 27.11 24.31 19.92
CA ALA A 303 28.13 23.35 19.51
C ALA A 303 29.40 23.45 20.36
N ARG A 304 29.89 24.66 20.67
CA ARG A 304 31.04 24.86 21.55
C ARG A 304 30.76 24.44 23.00
N ALA A 305 29.55 24.68 23.51
CA ALA A 305 29.15 24.25 24.84
C ALA A 305 29.15 22.71 24.97
N LEU A 306 28.61 22.01 23.96
CA LEU A 306 28.73 20.55 23.88
C LEU A 306 30.18 20.09 23.72
N GLY A 307 30.98 20.78 22.91
CA GLY A 307 32.41 20.50 22.77
C GLY A 307 33.18 20.62 24.09
N LYS A 308 32.82 21.59 24.94
CA LYS A 308 33.37 21.74 26.29
C LYS A 308 33.02 20.53 27.17
N LEU A 309 31.74 20.16 27.27
CA LEU A 309 31.31 18.98 28.04
C LEU A 309 31.98 17.69 27.53
N HIS A 310 32.21 17.58 26.22
CA HIS A 310 32.97 16.47 25.63
C HIS A 310 34.43 16.47 26.08
N SER A 311 35.12 17.62 25.98
CA SER A 311 36.52 17.75 26.38
C SER A 311 36.77 17.54 27.88
N GLU A 312 35.75 17.79 28.69
CA GLU A 312 35.75 17.58 30.14
C GLU A 312 35.25 16.17 30.52
N GLU A 313 35.05 15.29 29.53
CA GLU A 313 34.59 13.91 29.70
C GLU A 313 33.24 13.74 30.41
N GLN A 314 32.39 14.77 30.38
CA GLN A 314 31.08 14.75 31.03
C GLN A 314 29.97 14.17 30.15
N LEU A 315 30.16 14.11 28.83
CA LEU A 315 29.17 13.55 27.91
C LEU A 315 29.26 12.03 27.77
N TRP A 316 28.08 11.42 27.64
CA TRP A 316 27.88 10.02 27.29
C TRP A 316 26.59 9.85 26.48
N GLN A 317 26.23 8.62 26.14
CA GLN A 317 24.99 8.29 25.44
C GLN A 317 24.18 7.23 26.19
N ASP A 318 22.86 7.27 26.06
CA ASP A 318 21.98 6.20 26.50
C ASP A 318 21.91 5.05 25.48
N ALA A 319 21.15 3.99 25.80
CA ALA A 319 20.99 2.83 24.92
C ALA A 319 20.38 3.16 23.54
N ARG A 320 19.79 4.35 23.37
CA ARG A 320 19.20 4.85 22.12
C ARG A 320 20.05 5.90 21.42
N GLY A 321 21.27 6.15 21.90
CA GLY A 321 22.20 7.15 21.33
C GLY A 321 21.90 8.60 21.72
N ARG A 322 20.97 8.86 22.65
CA ARG A 322 20.67 10.20 23.17
C ARG A 322 21.77 10.65 24.13
N ALA A 323 22.15 11.92 24.10
CA ALA A 323 23.15 12.46 25.01
C ALA A 323 22.65 12.42 26.46
N CYS A 324 23.51 11.98 27.36
CA CYS A 324 23.31 11.98 28.81
C CYS A 324 24.62 12.30 29.53
N VAL A 325 24.58 12.52 30.85
CA VAL A 325 25.79 12.69 31.66
C VAL A 325 26.50 11.36 31.83
N ARG A 326 27.83 11.36 31.69
CA ARG A 326 28.68 10.18 31.92
C ARG A 326 28.54 9.70 33.36
N GLY A 327 28.26 8.41 33.53
CA GLY A 327 28.05 7.79 34.84
C GLY A 327 26.65 8.01 35.42
N SER A 328 25.76 8.71 34.71
CA SER A 328 24.35 8.81 35.09
C SER A 328 23.64 7.45 35.00
N LYS A 329 22.45 7.36 35.60
CA LYS A 329 21.56 6.18 35.51
C LYS A 329 21.17 5.81 34.08
N PHE A 330 21.32 6.73 33.13
CA PHE A 330 20.99 6.53 31.72
C PHE A 330 22.19 6.05 30.89
N SER A 331 23.40 6.09 31.44
CA SER A 331 24.62 5.80 30.69
C SER A 331 24.59 4.39 30.11
N ALA A 332 24.72 4.30 28.78
CA ALA A 332 24.84 3.03 28.08
C ALA A 332 26.06 2.26 28.61
N LYS A 333 25.86 0.97 28.84
CA LYS A 333 26.93 0.06 29.26
C LYS A 333 27.46 -0.67 28.04
N ALA A 334 28.76 -0.94 28.03
CA ALA A 334 29.34 -1.81 27.04
C ALA A 334 28.63 -3.18 27.06
N PRO A 335 28.33 -3.78 25.89
CA PRO A 335 27.83 -5.14 25.87
C PRO A 335 28.85 -6.07 26.56
N PRO A 336 28.38 -7.12 27.26
CA PRO A 336 29.28 -8.10 27.85
C PRO A 336 30.18 -8.67 26.74
N GLN A 337 31.48 -8.85 27.04
CA GLN A 337 32.36 -9.53 26.10
C GLN A 337 31.86 -10.96 25.92
N PRO A 338 31.79 -11.47 24.68
CA PRO A 338 31.46 -12.87 24.46
C PRO A 338 32.51 -13.74 25.15
N GLU A 339 32.05 -14.73 25.92
CA GLU A 339 32.90 -15.75 26.56
C GLU A 339 33.69 -16.58 25.54
#